data_AF-A0A519QB58-F1
#
_entry.id   AF-A0A519QB58-F1
#
_cell.length_a   1.000
_cell.length_b   1.000
_cell.length_c   1.000
_cell.angle_alpha   90.00
_cell.angle_beta   90.00
_cell.angle_gamma   90.00
#
_symmetry.space_group_name_H-M   'P 1'
#
loop_
_entity.id
_entity.type
_entity.pdbx_description
1 polymer ?
#
loop_
_entity_poly.entity_id
_entity_poly.type
_entity_poly.pdbx_seq_one_letter_code
_entity_poly.pdbx_strand_id
1 'polypeptide(L)' 'MTTPPRILSIAGSDSSGGAGVQADIKTITMLGGYAMTAITAITAQNT' A
#
# COMPACT_ATOMS: atom_id res chain seq x y z
N MET A 1 -0.80 -4.06 25.17
CA MET A 1 -0.40 -3.89 23.76
C MET A 1 -1.26 -2.80 23.15
N THR A 2 -0.66 -1.76 22.58
CA THR A 2 -1.40 -0.73 21.86
C THR A 2 -1.80 -1.26 20.49
N THR A 3 -3.06 -1.06 20.09
CA THR A 3 -3.52 -1.42 18.75
C THR A 3 -2.72 -0.62 17.70
N PRO A 4 -2.19 -1.26 16.63
CA PRO A 4 -1.48 -0.56 15.57
C PRO A 4 -2.33 0.57 14.96
N PRO A 5 -1.75 1.75 14.65
CA PRO A 5 -2.49 2.81 13.98
C PRO A 5 -2.96 2.32 12.61
N ARG A 6 -4.22 2.60 12.28
CA ARG A 6 -4.81 2.26 10.97
C ARG A 6 -4.52 3.40 10.00
N ILE A 7 -3.83 3.10 8.91
CA ILE A 7 -3.37 4.10 7.94
C ILE A 7 -4.01 3.79 6.59
N LEU A 8 -4.76 4.75 6.05
CA LEU A 8 -5.37 4.65 4.73
C LEU A 8 -4.41 5.23 3.67
N SER A 9 -3.95 4.40 2.76
CA SER A 9 -3.31 4.83 1.51
C SER A 9 -4.37 4.98 0.41
N ILE A 10 -4.34 6.11 -0.29
CA ILE A 10 -5.18 6.40 -1.46
C ILE A 10 -4.23 6.61 -2.65
N ALA A 11 -4.01 5.55 -3.41
CA ALA A 11 -3.02 5.55 -4.49
C ALA A 11 -3.41 4.55 -5.59
N GLY A 12 -2.67 4.59 -6.71
CA GLY A 12 -2.75 3.55 -7.74
C GLY A 12 -2.05 2.26 -7.31
N SER A 13 -2.48 1.14 -7.87
CA SER A 13 -1.81 -0.15 -7.77
C SER A 13 -0.77 -0.29 -8.86
N ASP A 14 0.48 -0.52 -8.45
CA ASP A 14 1.58 -0.84 -9.34
C ASP A 14 1.83 -2.36 -9.37
N SER A 15 1.55 -2.99 -10.51
CA SER A 15 1.71 -4.45 -10.66
C SER A 15 3.15 -4.94 -10.50
N SER A 16 4.16 -4.08 -10.67
CA SER A 16 5.57 -4.44 -10.41
C SER A 16 5.89 -4.55 -8.93
N GLY A 17 5.06 -3.94 -8.08
CA GLY A 17 5.23 -3.89 -6.63
C GLY A 17 6.33 -2.93 -6.14
N GLY A 18 6.90 -2.10 -7.02
CA GLY A 18 7.95 -1.12 -6.70
C GLY A 18 7.42 0.22 -6.20
N ALA A 19 6.19 0.60 -6.57
CA ALA A 19 5.53 1.84 -6.20
C ALA A 19 4.07 1.62 -5.77
N GLY A 20 3.28 2.70 -5.75
CA GLY A 20 1.84 2.65 -5.47
C GLY A 20 1.49 2.05 -4.11
N VAL A 21 0.26 1.51 -4.01
CA VAL A 21 -0.23 0.92 -2.75
C VAL A 21 0.65 -0.24 -2.26
N GLN A 22 1.38 -0.92 -3.14
CA GLN A 22 2.31 -1.99 -2.78
C GLN A 22 3.51 -1.46 -1.97
N ALA A 23 4.10 -0.34 -2.39
CA ALA A 23 5.17 0.32 -1.66
C ALA A 23 4.66 0.92 -0.33
N ASP A 24 3.44 1.45 -0.33
CA ASP A 24 2.81 2.00 0.88
C ASP A 24 2.57 0.91 1.93
N ILE A 25 1.99 -0.24 1.54
CA ILE A 25 1.74 -1.38 2.45
C ILE A 25 3.05 -1.84 3.08
N LYS A 26 4.12 -2.00 2.29
CA LYS A 26 5.45 -2.41 2.80
C LYS A 26 5.96 -1.42 3.83
N THR A 27 5.91 -0.13 3.51
CA THR A 27 6.38 0.95 4.39
C THR A 27 5.58 1.01 5.69
N ILE A 28 4.26 1.05 5.60
CA ILE A 28 3.36 1.12 6.76
C ILE A 28 3.56 -0.09 7.68
N THR A 29 3.65 -1.29 7.10
CA THR A 29 3.84 -2.53 7.86
C THR A 29 5.19 -2.53 8.58
N MET A 30 6.27 -2.12 7.89
CA MET A 30 7.60 -2.00 8.49
C MET A 30 7.66 -0.98 9.63
N LEU A 31 6.82 0.06 9.59
CA LEU A 31 6.69 1.07 10.63
C LEU A 31 5.68 0.70 11.74
N GLY A 32 5.15 -0.54 11.74
CA GLY A 32 4.26 -1.04 12.78
C GLY A 32 2.80 -0.56 12.68
N GLY A 33 2.39 -0.06 11.51
CA GLY A 33 0.99 0.32 11.24
C GLY A 33 0.17 -0.81 10.61
N TYR A 34 -1.15 -0.67 10.67
CA TYR A 34 -2.09 -1.51 9.91
C TYR A 34 -2.49 -0.79 8.61
N ALA A 35 -1.96 -1.25 7.48
CA ALA A 35 -2.22 -0.66 6.18
C ALA A 35 -3.65 -0.97 5.69
N MET A 36 -4.32 0.06 5.19
CA MET A 36 -5.60 -0.03 4.47
C MET A 36 -5.43 0.70 3.14
N THR A 37 -6.13 0.26 2.09
CA THR A 37 -5.98 0.84 0.74
C THR A 37 -7.33 1.24 0.14
N ALA A 38 -7.38 2.41 -0.48
CA ALA A 38 -8.41 2.81 -1.42
C ALA A 38 -7.75 2.95 -2.81
N ILE A 39 -7.90 1.92 -3.62
CA ILE A 39 -7.24 1.84 -4.93
C ILE A 39 -7.94 2.77 -5.92
N THR A 40 -7.18 3.68 -6.55
CA THR A 40 -7.71 4.68 -7.49
C THR A 40 -7.53 4.29 -8.96
N ALA A 41 -6.51 3.48 -9.26
CA ALA A 41 -6.21 2.97 -10.57
C ALA A 41 -5.39 1.68 -10.44
N ILE A 42 -5.31 0.89 -11.51
CA ILE A 42 -4.44 -0.29 -11.58
C ILE A 42 -3.57 -0.16 -12.82
N THR A 43 -2.25 -0.27 -12.67
CA THR A 43 -1.35 -0.43 -13.80
C THR A 43 -1.33 -1.90 -14.21
N ALA A 44 -1.43 -2.15 -15.52
CA ALA A 44 -1.19 -3.47 -16.10
C ALA A 44 0.09 -3.36 -16.93
N GLN A 45 1.14 -4.06 -16.51
CA GLN A 45 2.37 -4.19 -17.27
C GLN A 45 2.38 -5.54 -17.96
N ASN A 46 2.74 -5.54 -19.24
CA ASN A 46 2.99 -6.76 -20.01
C ASN A 46 4.45 -6.80 -20.44
N THR A 47 4.89 -8.01 -20.77
CA THR A 47 6.19 -8.33 -21.37
C THR A 47 5.95 -9.37 -22.45
#